data_AF-A0A938TP74-F1
#
_entry.id   AF-A0A938TP74-F1
#
_cell.length_a   1.000
_cell.length_b   1.000
_cell.length_c   1.000
_cell.angle_alpha   90.00
_cell.angle_beta   90.00
_cell.angle_gamma   90.00
#
_symmetry.space_group_name_H-M   'P 1'
#
loop_
_entity.id
_entity.type
_entity.pdbx_description
1 polymer ?
#
loop_
_entity_poly.entity_id
_entity_poly.type
_entity_poly.pdbx_seq_one_letter_code
_entity_poly.pdbx_strand_id
1 'polypeptide(L)'
;MTLEGKLDDWVEVAKRENPALVAQDYAITAAENDVATQKSKHLPAVDLQLNYYNTNTGFQSAALGTQIDTQVAAINVNVPMFSGGIITQRTKEAQYRLTANKYDKEAILRELINLKRSVCLLCRCGKAIWWM
;
A
#
# COMPACT_ATOMS: atom_id res chain seq x y z
N MET A 1 -0.11 42.60 -14.34
CA MET A 1 -0.23 41.60 -13.26
C MET A 1 -0.72 40.30 -13.90
N THR A 2 0.14 39.29 -13.97
CA THR A 2 -0.01 38.09 -14.82
C THR A 2 -1.12 37.16 -14.31
N LEU A 3 -2.18 36.97 -15.10
CA LEU A 3 -3.30 36.06 -14.79
C LEU A 3 -2.86 34.58 -14.71
N GLU A 4 -1.74 34.23 -15.36
CA GLU A 4 -1.17 32.88 -15.33
C GLU A 4 -0.76 32.45 -13.90
N GLY A 5 -0.11 33.32 -13.14
CA GLY A 5 0.31 33.01 -11.76
C GLY A 5 -0.86 32.77 -10.81
N LYS A 6 -1.99 33.47 -11.01
CA LYS A 6 -3.19 33.26 -10.19
C LYS A 6 -3.84 31.91 -10.51
N LEU A 7 -3.87 31.51 -11.78
CA LEU A 7 -4.53 30.29 -12.21
C LEU A 7 -3.76 29.01 -11.85
N ASP A 8 -2.42 29.05 -11.82
CA ASP A 8 -1.61 27.93 -11.32
C ASP A 8 -1.80 27.71 -9.81
N ASP A 9 -1.95 28.79 -9.04
CA ASP A 9 -2.22 28.75 -7.60
C ASP A 9 -3.57 28.06 -7.30
N TRP A 10 -4.62 28.37 -8.07
CA TRP A 10 -5.91 27.67 -7.96
C TRP A 10 -5.83 26.18 -8.31
N VAL A 11 -4.93 25.79 -9.22
CA VAL A 11 -4.74 24.38 -9.59
C VAL A 11 -3.99 23.63 -8.49
N GLU A 12 -3.03 24.26 -7.84
CA GLU A 12 -2.32 23.69 -6.70
C GLU A 12 -3.25 23.51 -5.49
N VAL A 13 -4.09 24.51 -5.21
CA VAL A 13 -5.17 24.40 -4.21
C VAL A 13 -6.14 23.28 -4.60
N ALA A 14 -6.61 23.23 -5.85
CA ALA A 14 -7.53 22.17 -6.30
C ALA A 14 -6.90 20.77 -6.23
N LYS A 15 -5.59 20.63 -6.45
CA LYS A 15 -4.90 19.34 -6.29
C LYS A 15 -4.83 18.91 -4.82
N ARG A 16 -4.62 19.86 -3.91
CA ARG A 16 -4.45 19.58 -2.48
C ARG A 16 -5.80 19.31 -1.79
N GLU A 17 -6.85 19.97 -2.22
CA GLU A 17 -8.20 19.86 -1.63
C GLU A 17 -9.06 18.76 -2.30
N ASN A 18 -8.56 18.07 -3.35
CA ASN A 18 -9.33 17.02 -4.02
C ASN A 18 -9.23 15.68 -3.26
N PRO A 19 -10.33 15.19 -2.65
CA PRO A 19 -10.32 13.93 -1.90
C PRO A 19 -10.01 12.72 -2.78
N ALA A 20 -10.28 12.78 -4.09
CA ALA A 20 -9.96 11.69 -5.01
C ALA A 20 -8.44 11.51 -5.20
N LEU A 21 -7.67 12.60 -5.23
CA LEU A 21 -6.21 12.52 -5.33
C LEU A 21 -5.58 11.98 -4.04
N VAL A 22 -6.11 12.39 -2.89
CA VAL A 22 -5.69 11.89 -1.57
C VAL A 22 -5.97 10.39 -1.45
N ALA A 23 -7.17 9.94 -1.84
CA ALA A 23 -7.51 8.52 -1.87
C ALA A 23 -6.56 7.73 -2.78
N GLN A 24 -6.22 8.28 -3.95
CA GLN A 24 -5.29 7.65 -4.87
C GLN A 24 -3.86 7.60 -4.32
N ASP A 25 -3.43 8.62 -3.58
CA ASP A 25 -2.13 8.61 -2.91
C ASP A 25 -2.03 7.51 -1.85
N TYR A 26 -3.08 7.33 -1.03
CA TYR A 26 -3.14 6.20 -0.11
C TYR A 26 -3.17 4.86 -0.84
N ALA A 27 -3.85 4.76 -1.98
CA ALA A 27 -3.85 3.55 -2.81
C ALA A 27 -2.44 3.23 -3.36
N ILE A 28 -1.68 4.25 -3.78
CA ILE A 28 -0.28 4.10 -4.20
C ILE A 28 0.56 3.62 -3.02
N THR A 29 0.48 4.26 -1.85
CA THR A 29 1.24 3.83 -0.66
C THR A 29 0.90 2.40 -0.25
N ALA A 30 -0.37 2.00 -0.31
CA ALA A 30 -0.78 0.63 -0.04
C ALA A 30 -0.19 -0.36 -1.07
N ALA A 31 -0.16 0.01 -2.35
CA ALA A 31 0.46 -0.80 -3.39
C ALA A 31 2.00 -0.90 -3.21
N GLU A 32 2.67 0.17 -2.78
CA GLU A 32 4.11 0.16 -2.47
C GLU A 32 4.42 -0.77 -1.30
N ASN A 33 3.61 -0.71 -0.24
CA ASN A 33 3.73 -1.62 0.91
C ASN A 33 3.50 -3.08 0.52
N ASP A 34 2.58 -3.37 -0.41
CA ASP A 34 2.41 -4.73 -0.90
C ASP A 34 3.62 -5.18 -1.73
N VAL A 35 4.16 -4.34 -2.61
CA VAL A 35 5.41 -4.66 -3.34
C VAL A 35 6.54 -4.97 -2.36
N ALA A 36 6.70 -4.17 -1.31
CA ALA A 36 7.68 -4.42 -0.25
C ALA A 36 7.42 -5.76 0.45
N THR A 37 6.17 -6.05 0.80
CA THR A 37 5.77 -7.32 1.42
C THR A 37 6.07 -8.52 0.53
N GLN A 38 5.78 -8.45 -0.78
CA GLN A 38 6.09 -9.54 -1.71
C GLN A 38 7.60 -9.72 -1.86
N LYS A 39 8.39 -8.63 -1.90
CA LYS A 39 9.86 -8.71 -1.92
C LYS A 39 10.42 -9.37 -0.66
N SER A 40 9.85 -9.07 0.52
CA SER A 40 10.27 -9.68 1.78
C SER A 40 10.05 -11.19 1.85
N LYS A 41 9.20 -11.77 1.00
CA LYS A 41 9.02 -13.23 0.92
C LYS A 41 10.24 -13.97 0.37
N HIS A 42 11.22 -13.25 -0.18
CA HIS A 42 12.53 -13.79 -0.53
C HIS A 42 13.49 -13.88 0.67
N LEU A 43 13.14 -13.27 1.80
CA LEU A 43 13.96 -13.27 3.00
C LEU A 43 13.62 -14.50 3.87
N PRO A 44 14.59 -15.01 4.63
CA PRO A 44 14.35 -16.05 5.61
C PRO A 44 13.38 -15.52 6.70
N ALA A 45 12.40 -16.33 7.08
CA ALA A 45 11.53 -16.04 8.20
C ALA A 45 12.09 -16.71 9.47
N VAL A 46 12.18 -15.97 10.57
CA VAL A 46 12.59 -16.48 11.87
C VAL A 46 11.39 -16.36 12.81
N ASP A 47 11.00 -17.47 13.41
CA ASP A 47 9.91 -17.59 14.36
C ASP A 47 10.45 -18.09 15.70
N LEU A 48 9.94 -17.54 16.81
CA LEU A 48 10.27 -17.96 18.16
C LEU A 48 9.00 -18.48 18.82
N GLN A 49 9.01 -19.76 19.16
CA GLN A 49 7.90 -20.43 19.80
C GLN A 49 8.27 -20.80 21.24
N LEU A 50 7.46 -20.33 22.20
CA LEU A 50 7.55 -20.69 23.61
C LEU A 50 6.29 -21.47 23.98
N ASN A 51 6.44 -22.75 24.32
CA ASN A 51 5.34 -23.62 24.72
C ASN A 51 5.51 -24.03 26.18
N TYR A 52 4.46 -23.86 26.98
CA TYR A 52 4.36 -24.33 28.35
C TYR A 52 3.26 -25.38 28.43
N TYR A 53 3.62 -26.62 28.74
CA TYR A 53 2.68 -27.74 28.89
C TYR A 53 2.64 -28.19 30.34
N ASN A 54 1.46 -28.05 30.97
CA ASN A 54 1.16 -28.66 32.25
C ASN A 54 0.12 -29.76 32.02
N THR A 55 0.58 -31.01 32.01
CA THR A 55 -0.29 -32.18 31.78
C THR A 55 -0.51 -32.90 33.10
N ASN A 56 -1.73 -32.80 33.64
CA ASN A 56 -2.17 -33.64 34.75
C ASN A 56 -2.84 -34.89 34.17
N THR A 57 -2.10 -35.98 34.05
CA THR A 57 -2.64 -37.28 33.63
C THR A 57 -3.43 -37.91 34.79
N GLY A 58 -4.62 -37.37 35.03
CA GLY A 58 -5.61 -38.00 35.87
C GLY A 58 -6.07 -39.32 35.24
N PHE A 59 -5.90 -40.42 35.99
CA PHE A 59 -6.59 -41.71 35.85
C PHE A 59 -5.92 -42.92 35.16
N GLN A 60 -4.64 -42.94 34.75
CA GLN A 60 -4.02 -44.21 34.29
C GLN A 60 -2.61 -44.57 34.80
N SER A 61 -1.93 -43.73 35.60
CA SER A 61 -0.61 -44.08 36.17
C SER A 61 -0.56 -43.84 37.67
N ALA A 62 -1.34 -44.62 38.43
CA ALA A 62 -1.41 -44.61 39.89
C ALA A 62 -0.18 -45.24 40.59
N ALA A 63 1.04 -45.10 40.06
CA ALA A 63 2.24 -45.61 40.73
C ALA A 63 3.22 -44.52 41.15
N LEU A 64 3.30 -43.39 40.42
CA LEU A 64 4.23 -42.30 40.75
C LEU A 64 3.56 -40.99 40.33
N GLY A 65 3.04 -40.24 41.30
CA GLY A 65 2.45 -38.90 41.12
C GLY A 65 3.48 -37.92 40.59
N THR A 66 3.72 -37.97 39.28
CA THR A 66 4.73 -37.17 38.60
C THR A 66 3.98 -36.08 37.86
N GLN A 67 3.87 -34.91 38.49
CA GLN A 67 3.49 -33.69 37.78
C GLN A 67 4.58 -33.39 36.76
N ILE A 68 4.32 -33.61 35.48
CA ILE A 68 5.27 -33.33 34.41
C ILE A 68 5.04 -31.89 33.97
N ASP A 69 5.93 -31.00 34.42
CA ASP A 69 6.03 -29.63 33.90
C ASP A 69 7.01 -29.64 32.71
N THR A 70 6.51 -29.36 31.51
CA THR A 70 7.33 -29.34 30.29
C THR A 70 7.35 -27.92 29.72
N GLN A 71 8.53 -27.31 29.73
CA GLN A 71 8.78 -25.99 29.16
C GLN A 71 9.65 -26.17 27.91
N VAL A 72 9.14 -25.75 26.75
CA VAL A 72 9.84 -25.89 25.46
C VAL A 72 9.99 -24.50 24.86
N ALA A 73 11.23 -24.12 24.59
CA ALA A 73 11.57 -22.95 23.79
C ALA A 73 12.19 -23.43 22.47
N ALA A 74 11.64 -23.01 21.34
CA ALA A 74 12.10 -23.37 20.01
C ALA A 74 12.25 -22.12 19.13
N ILE A 75 13.34 -22.05 18.37
CA ILE A 75 13.54 -21.03 17.33
C ILE A 75 13.46 -21.76 15.98
N ASN A 76 12.51 -21.37 15.15
CA ASN A 76 12.31 -21.94 13.82
C ASN A 76 12.80 -20.94 12.76
N VAL A 77 13.72 -21.37 11.89
CA VAL A 77 14.18 -20.57 10.75
C VAL A 77 13.73 -21.25 9.46
N ASN A 78 12.86 -20.58 8.70
CA ASN A 78 12.34 -21.08 7.44
C ASN A 78 12.91 -20.26 6.26
N VAL A 79 13.72 -20.92 5.42
CA VAL A 79 14.32 -20.30 4.23
C VAL A 79 13.77 -20.98 2.98
N PRO A 80 12.94 -20.29 2.18
CA PRO A 80 12.47 -20.85 0.91
C PRO A 80 13.62 -20.87 -0.10
N MET A 81 14.19 -22.04 -0.37
CA MET A 81 15.29 -22.20 -1.33
C MET A 81 14.84 -22.08 -2.80
N PHE A 82 13.67 -22.62 -3.12
CA PHE A 82 13.10 -22.53 -4.46
C PHE A 82 11.59 -22.64 -4.40
N SER A 83 10.88 -21.68 -5.02
CA SER A 83 9.42 -21.60 -5.01
C SER A 83 8.80 -21.66 -6.41
N GLY A 84 9.50 -22.27 -7.39
CA GLY A 84 8.98 -22.46 -8.74
C GLY A 84 8.66 -21.16 -9.49
N GLY A 85 9.24 -20.02 -9.11
CA GLY A 85 8.98 -18.71 -9.71
C GLY A 85 7.72 -18.00 -9.22
N ILE A 86 6.92 -18.59 -8.33
CA ILE A 86 5.67 -18.02 -7.83
C ILE A 86 5.92 -16.66 -7.14
N ILE A 87 6.95 -16.56 -6.30
CA ILE A 87 7.27 -15.33 -5.55
C ILE A 87 7.71 -14.22 -6.52
N THR A 88 8.49 -14.57 -7.55
CA THR A 88 8.92 -13.63 -8.58
C THR A 88 7.73 -13.09 -9.37
N GLN A 89 6.79 -13.94 -9.76
CA GLN A 89 5.59 -13.52 -10.49
C GLN A 89 4.66 -12.67 -9.63
N ARG A 90 4.45 -13.04 -8.36
CA ARG A 90 3.67 -12.21 -7.42
C ARG A 90 4.30 -10.84 -7.20
N THR A 91 5.63 -10.76 -7.15
CA THR A 91 6.33 -9.47 -7.06
C THR A 91 6.11 -8.62 -8.30
N LYS A 92 6.19 -9.24 -9.50
CA LYS A 92 5.89 -8.53 -10.77
C LYS A 92 4.43 -8.07 -10.83
N GLU A 93 3.49 -8.92 -10.44
CA GLU A 93 2.07 -8.58 -10.36
C GLU A 93 1.83 -7.38 -9.44
N ALA A 94 2.43 -7.36 -8.25
CA ALA A 94 2.35 -6.21 -7.34
C ALA A 94 2.95 -4.94 -7.95
N GLN A 95 4.06 -5.04 -8.71
CA GLN A 95 4.65 -3.90 -9.42
C GLN A 95 3.73 -3.37 -10.53
N TYR A 96 3.09 -4.25 -11.30
CA TYR A 96 2.12 -3.83 -12.31
C TYR A 96 0.93 -3.13 -11.65
N ARG A 97 0.45 -3.63 -10.50
CA ARG A 97 -0.61 -2.99 -9.74
C ARG A 97 -0.22 -1.60 -9.21
N LEU A 98 1.01 -1.44 -8.72
CA LEU A 98 1.56 -0.14 -8.34
C LEU A 98 1.57 0.83 -9.54
N THR A 99 2.02 0.33 -10.69
CA THR A 99 2.10 1.13 -11.92
C THR A 99 0.71 1.56 -12.40
N ALA A 100 -0.28 0.66 -12.36
CA ALA A 100 -1.68 0.98 -12.65
C ALA A 100 -2.20 2.12 -11.76
N ASN A 101 -2.00 2.02 -10.44
CA ASN A 101 -2.42 3.08 -9.50
C ASN A 101 -1.74 4.43 -9.78
N LYS A 102 -0.49 4.43 -10.26
CA LYS A 102 0.20 5.66 -10.68
C LYS A 102 -0.42 6.25 -11.95
N TYR A 103 -0.76 5.41 -12.93
CA TYR A 103 -1.46 5.86 -14.13
C TYR A 103 -2.86 6.42 -13.82
N ASP A 104 -3.59 5.83 -12.89
CA ASP A 104 -4.89 6.34 -12.46
C ASP A 104 -4.77 7.74 -11.84
N LYS A 105 -3.74 7.98 -11.02
CA LYS A 105 -3.44 9.31 -10.49
C LYS A 105 -3.14 10.31 -11.61
N GLU A 106 -2.32 9.91 -12.58
CA GLU A 106 -1.99 10.76 -13.72
C GLU A 106 -3.23 11.08 -14.57
N ALA A 107 -4.15 10.14 -14.75
CA ALA A 107 -5.38 10.36 -15.50
C ALA A 107 -6.24 11.47 -14.85
N ILE A 108 -6.40 11.42 -13.52
CA ILE A 108 -7.11 12.47 -12.76
C ILE A 108 -6.41 13.82 -12.93
N LEU A 109 -5.07 13.86 -12.84
CA LEU A 109 -4.32 15.10 -13.02
C LEU A 109 -4.47 15.68 -14.44
N ARG A 110 -4.47 14.83 -15.46
CA ARG A 110 -4.68 15.25 -16.86
C ARG A 110 -6.07 15.85 -17.05
N GLU A 111 -7.09 15.27 -16.43
CA GLU A 111 -8.45 15.81 -16.46
C GLU A 111 -8.53 17.20 -15.82
N LEU A 112 -7.93 17.39 -14.65
CA LEU A 112 -7.87 18.70 -13.97
C LEU A 112 -7.15 19.75 -14.83
N ILE A 113 -6.07 19.37 -15.52
CA ILE A 113 -5.36 20.28 -16.42
C ILE A 113 -6.23 20.65 -17.63
N ASN A 114 -7.00 19.71 -18.18
CA ASN A 114 -7.91 19.99 -19.28
C ASN A 114 -9.06 20.92 -18.85
N LEU A 115 -9.65 20.68 -17.68
CA LEU A 115 -10.64 21.57 -17.06
C LEU A 115 -10.10 22.99 -16.85
N LYS A 116 -8.85 23.12 -16.36
CA LYS A 116 -8.17 24.42 -16.23
C LYS A 116 -8.14 25.16 -17.57
N ARG A 117 -7.74 24.47 -18.65
CA ARG A 117 -7.61 25.06 -19.99
C ARG A 117 -8.95 25.51 -20.54
N SER A 118 -10.01 24.69 -20.44
CA SER A 118 -11.33 25.03 -20.96
C SER A 118 -11.94 26.24 -20.25
N VAL A 119 -11.85 26.32 -18.91
CA VAL A 119 -12.35 27.46 -18.13
C VAL A 119 -11.59 28.75 -18.44
N CYS A 120 -10.26 28.68 -18.61
CA CYS A 120 -9.45 29.85 -18.95
C CYS A 120 -9.84 30.46 -20.31
N LEU A 121 -10.12 29.60 -21.31
CA LEU A 121 -10.57 30.04 -22.63
C LEU A 121 -11.94 30.72 -22.56
N LEU A 122 -12.90 30.15 -21.81
CA LEU A 122 -14.23 30.72 -21.63
C LEU A 122 -14.18 32.09 -20.94
N CYS A 123 -13.39 32.22 -19.87
CA CYS A 123 -13.28 33.46 -19.11
C CYS A 123 -12.64 34.59 -19.95
N ARG A 124 -11.66 34.26 -20.80
CA ARG A 124 -11.02 35.22 -21.72
C ARG A 124 -12.00 35.72 -22.78
N CYS A 125 -12.85 34.84 -23.32
CA CYS A 125 -13.84 35.19 -24.34
C CYS A 125 -14.96 36.08 -23.78
N GLY A 126 -15.48 35.74 -22.59
CA GLY A 126 -16.53 36.53 -21.92
C GLY A 126 -16.07 37.95 -21.54
N LYS A 127 -14.78 38.13 -21.19
CA LYS A 127 -14.22 39.46 -20.91
C LYS A 127 -14.14 40.36 -22.15
N ALA A 128 -14.00 39.78 -23.34
CA ALA A 128 -13.93 40.52 -24.59
C ALA A 128 -15.32 41.00 -25.07
N ILE A 129 -16.38 40.25 -24.77
CA ILE A 129 -17.76 40.58 -25.15
C ILE A 129 -18.31 41.79 -24.37
N TRP A 130 -17.86 42.00 -23.14
CA TRP A 130 -18.36 43.08 -22.26
C TRP A 130 -17.65 44.44 -22.45
N TRP A 131 -16.67 44.52 -23.34
CA TRP A 131 -15.87 45.73 -23.60
C TRP A 131 -16.15 46.36 -24.98
N MET A 132 -17.29 46.02 -25.60
CA MET A 132 -17.79 46.59 -26.85
C MET A 132 -19.22 47.06 -26.66
#